data_AF-A0A2N2CK61-F1
#
_entry.id   AF-A0A2N2CK61-F1
#
_cell.length_a   1.000
_cell.length_b   1.000
_cell.length_c   1.000
_cell.angle_alpha   90.00
_cell.angle_beta   90.00
_cell.angle_gamma   90.00
#
_symmetry.space_group_name_H-M   'P 1'
#
loop_
_entity.id
_entity.type
_entity.pdbx_description
1 polymer ?
#
loop_
_entity_poly.entity_id
_entity_poly.type
_entity_poly.pdbx_seq_one_letter_code
_entity_poly.pdbx_strand_id
1 'polypeptide(L)'
;HPGVIFCLKQKNFNEADKGQNSLYPYHLVYVKNDGSILVKNTNPKKILDIYKAICTGKDEIIKELVNEFNTETKNGNKMEKYTLLLEKAIFDIKGYIEEKGIKSLFRLGKSTILDNKVTGLNDFELVTFLVVK
;
A
#
# COMPACT_ATOMS: atom_id res chain seq x y z
N HIS A 1 -8.15 9.26 9.99
CA HIS A 1 -6.76 9.77 10.03
C HIS A 1 -6.23 9.83 8.62
N PRO A 2 -5.48 10.87 8.23
CA PRO A 2 -4.91 10.95 6.89
C PRO A 2 -3.86 9.87 6.63
N GLY A 3 -3.89 9.26 5.46
CA GLY A 3 -3.02 8.14 5.08
C GLY A 3 -3.44 7.45 3.80
N VAL A 4 -3.02 6.20 3.63
CA VAL A 4 -3.30 5.40 2.44
C VAL A 4 -3.64 3.97 2.84
N ILE A 5 -4.72 3.44 2.27
CA ILE A 5 -5.06 2.03 2.33
C ILE A 5 -4.52 1.37 1.06
N PHE A 6 -3.65 0.37 1.19
CA PHE A 6 -3.13 -0.41 0.07
C PHE A 6 -3.79 -1.78 0.00
N CYS A 7 -4.15 -2.20 -1.21
CA CYS A 7 -4.54 -3.57 -1.54
C CYS A 7 -3.46 -4.23 -2.38
N LEU A 8 -2.84 -5.27 -1.81
CA LEU A 8 -1.70 -5.96 -2.39
C LEU A 8 -2.05 -7.41 -2.64
N LYS A 9 -1.78 -7.91 -3.83
CA LYS A 9 -1.96 -9.32 -4.19
C LYS A 9 -0.61 -10.02 -4.13
N GLN A 10 -0.55 -11.14 -3.44
CA GLN A 10 0.63 -12.01 -3.47
C GLN A 10 0.72 -12.75 -4.81
N LYS A 11 1.87 -12.66 -5.49
CA LYS A 11 2.08 -13.25 -6.83
C LYS A 11 2.29 -14.76 -6.78
N ASN A 12 3.13 -15.22 -5.86
CA ASN A 12 3.43 -16.64 -5.66
C ASN A 12 2.58 -17.14 -4.50
N PHE A 13 1.51 -17.89 -4.81
CA PHE A 13 0.57 -18.40 -3.82
C PHE A 13 0.28 -19.89 -4.04
N ASN A 14 0.14 -20.64 -2.95
CA ASN A 14 -0.33 -22.03 -2.97
C ASN A 14 -1.75 -22.08 -2.40
N GLU A 15 -2.64 -22.88 -2.99
CA GLU A 15 -4.02 -22.99 -2.51
C GLU A 15 -4.12 -23.52 -1.08
N ALA A 16 -3.10 -24.25 -0.60
CA ALA A 16 -2.99 -24.72 0.77
C ALA A 16 -2.91 -23.58 1.82
N ASP A 17 -2.47 -22.39 1.42
CA ASP A 17 -2.28 -21.23 2.31
C ASP A 17 -3.58 -20.41 2.54
N LYS A 18 -4.67 -20.72 1.81
CA LYS A 18 -5.98 -20.04 1.94
C LYS A 18 -6.56 -20.10 3.36
N GLY A 19 -6.18 -21.10 4.17
CA GLY A 19 -6.84 -21.41 5.44
C GLY A 19 -6.70 -20.35 6.55
N GLN A 20 -5.75 -19.42 6.47
CA GLN A 20 -5.48 -18.45 7.54
C GLN A 20 -5.95 -17.01 7.26
N ASN A 21 -6.28 -16.67 6.01
CA ASN A 21 -6.70 -15.31 5.63
C ASN A 21 -7.89 -15.37 4.66
N SER A 22 -9.05 -14.85 5.09
CA SER A 22 -10.28 -14.81 4.27
C SER A 22 -10.13 -13.99 3.00
N LEU A 23 -9.15 -13.09 2.94
CA LEU A 23 -8.85 -12.29 1.76
C LEU A 23 -7.74 -12.88 0.89
N TYR A 24 -7.15 -14.04 1.23
CA TYR A 24 -6.04 -14.60 0.44
C TYR A 24 -6.42 -14.76 -1.04
N PRO A 25 -5.55 -14.38 -2.00
CA PRO A 25 -4.15 -13.94 -1.86
C PRO A 25 -3.97 -12.42 -1.66
N TYR A 26 -5.00 -11.71 -1.20
CA TYR A 26 -4.99 -10.27 -0.97
C TYR A 26 -4.65 -9.90 0.47
N HIS A 27 -3.89 -8.83 0.60
CA HIS A 27 -3.48 -8.19 1.84
C HIS A 27 -3.89 -6.73 1.82
N LEU A 28 -4.46 -6.27 2.92
CA LEU A 28 -4.86 -4.88 3.11
C LEU A 28 -4.01 -4.27 4.22
N VAL A 29 -3.46 -3.08 4.02
CA VAL A 29 -2.75 -2.36 5.09
C VAL A 29 -3.14 -0.89 5.04
N TYR A 30 -3.38 -0.29 6.20
CA TYR A 30 -3.61 1.13 6.32
C TYR A 30 -2.38 1.80 6.95
N VAL A 31 -1.68 2.62 6.17
CA VAL A 31 -0.51 3.39 6.58
C VAL A 31 -0.88 4.87 6.75
N LYS A 32 -0.49 5.49 7.86
CA LYS A 32 -0.66 6.94 8.07
C LYS A 32 0.34 7.73 7.22
N ASN A 33 0.07 9.02 7.01
CA ASN A 33 0.99 9.93 6.31
C ASN A 33 2.41 10.01 6.91
N ASP A 34 2.56 9.69 8.21
CA ASP A 34 3.85 9.63 8.91
C ASP A 34 4.61 8.30 8.68
N GLY A 35 4.03 7.36 7.93
CA GLY A 35 4.62 6.04 7.65
C GLY A 35 4.29 4.96 8.67
N SER A 36 3.65 5.28 9.80
CA SER A 36 3.28 4.28 10.79
C SER A 36 1.98 3.54 10.43
N ILE A 37 1.89 2.27 10.80
CA ILE A 37 0.77 1.39 10.45
C ILE A 37 -0.42 1.69 11.37
N LEU A 38 -1.53 2.17 10.79
CA LEU A 38 -2.80 2.37 11.51
C LEU A 38 -3.55 1.07 11.72
N VAL A 39 -3.59 0.23 10.67
CA VAL A 39 -4.21 -1.10 10.71
C VAL A 39 -3.36 -2.07 9.92
N LYS A 40 -2.90 -3.12 10.61
CA LYS A 40 -2.05 -4.18 10.05
C LYS A 40 -2.84 -5.14 9.15
N ASN A 41 -2.12 -5.87 8.29
CA ASN A 41 -2.75 -6.87 7.41
C ASN A 41 -3.52 -7.98 8.14
N THR A 42 -3.13 -8.27 9.39
CA THR A 42 -3.79 -9.30 10.22
C THR A 42 -5.21 -8.92 10.65
N ASN A 43 -5.65 -7.68 10.41
CA ASN A 43 -6.99 -7.21 10.73
C ASN A 43 -7.75 -6.70 9.49
N PRO A 44 -7.93 -7.52 8.44
CA PRO A 44 -8.47 -7.07 7.16
C PRO A 44 -9.92 -6.55 7.28
N LYS A 45 -10.73 -7.16 8.14
CA LYS A 45 -12.11 -6.72 8.42
C LYS A 45 -12.18 -5.26 8.87
N LYS A 46 -11.28 -4.86 9.78
CA LYS A 46 -11.23 -3.48 10.28
C LYS A 46 -10.93 -2.49 9.16
N ILE A 47 -10.08 -2.86 8.20
CA ILE A 47 -9.78 -2.03 7.03
C ILE A 47 -11.01 -1.91 6.13
N LEU A 48 -11.72 -3.02 5.88
CA LEU A 48 -12.95 -3.01 5.09
C LEU A 48 -14.07 -2.19 5.76
N ASP A 49 -14.21 -2.25 7.09
CA ASP A 49 -15.17 -1.45 7.84
C ASP A 49 -14.86 0.05 7.70
N ILE A 50 -13.58 0.42 7.78
CA ILE A 50 -13.12 1.80 7.53
C ILE A 50 -13.40 2.20 6.07
N TYR A 51 -13.08 1.33 5.11
CA TYR A 51 -13.32 1.58 3.69
C TYR A 51 -14.80 1.86 3.43
N LYS A 52 -15.67 1.01 3.99
CA LYS A 52 -17.12 1.18 3.94
C LYS A 52 -17.54 2.50 4.56
N ALA A 53 -17.07 2.82 5.77
CA ALA A 53 -17.44 4.07 6.45
C ALA A 53 -17.02 5.33 5.67
N ILE A 54 -15.87 5.30 4.99
CA ILE A 54 -15.38 6.43 4.19
C ILE A 54 -16.14 6.56 2.87
N CYS A 55 -16.54 5.46 2.24
CA CYS A 55 -17.12 5.46 0.89
C CYS A 55 -18.65 5.37 0.87
N THR A 56 -19.32 4.99 1.96
CA THR A 56 -20.78 4.84 1.98
C THR A 56 -21.47 6.18 1.67
N GLY A 57 -22.40 6.15 0.72
CA GLY A 57 -23.17 7.33 0.30
C GLY A 57 -22.39 8.32 -0.57
N LYS A 58 -21.21 7.92 -1.08
CA LYS A 58 -20.40 8.72 -2.01
C LYS A 58 -20.39 8.05 -3.37
N ASP A 59 -21.35 8.45 -4.19
CA ASP A 59 -21.52 7.89 -5.54
C ASP A 59 -20.71 8.66 -6.60
N GLU A 60 -20.15 9.81 -6.21
CA GLU A 60 -19.33 10.66 -7.06
C GLU A 60 -17.94 10.88 -6.48
N ILE A 61 -16.99 11.18 -7.38
CA ILE A 61 -15.62 11.51 -7.02
C ILE A 61 -15.58 12.90 -6.39
N ILE A 62 -14.88 13.03 -5.25
CA ILE A 62 -14.63 14.31 -4.61
C ILE A 62 -13.52 15.04 -5.38
N LYS A 63 -13.90 15.93 -6.31
CA LYS A 63 -13.00 16.61 -7.26
C LYS A 63 -11.89 17.39 -6.57
N GLU A 64 -12.19 18.01 -5.43
CA GLU A 64 -11.24 18.79 -4.64
C GLU A 64 -10.08 17.92 -4.18
N LEU A 65 -10.37 16.71 -3.69
CA LEU A 65 -9.35 15.77 -3.22
C LEU A 65 -8.51 15.20 -4.37
N VAL A 66 -9.13 14.98 -5.54
CA VAL A 66 -8.41 14.56 -6.74
C VAL A 66 -7.45 15.65 -7.21
N ASN A 67 -7.90 16.91 -7.23
CA ASN A 67 -7.06 18.03 -7.63
C ASN A 67 -5.89 18.23 -6.65
N GLU A 68 -6.14 18.09 -5.35
CA GLU A 68 -5.09 18.14 -4.33
C GLU A 68 -4.05 17.02 -4.54
N PHE A 69 -4.51 15.78 -4.74
CA PHE A 69 -3.64 14.64 -5.01
C PHE A 69 -2.82 14.83 -6.29
N ASN A 70 -3.45 15.30 -7.37
CA ASN A 70 -2.80 15.53 -8.65
C ASN A 70 -1.78 16.67 -8.58
N THR A 71 -2.05 17.70 -7.79
CA THR A 71 -1.10 18.80 -7.56
C THR A 71 0.12 18.30 -6.78
N GLU A 72 -0.11 17.56 -5.69
CA GLU A 72 0.94 16.96 -4.85
C GLU A 72 1.84 16.03 -5.66
N THR A 73 1.24 15.17 -6.48
CA THR A 73 1.94 14.13 -7.22
C THR A 73 2.37 14.54 -8.62
N LYS A 74 2.13 15.80 -9.02
CA LYS A 74 2.30 16.24 -10.42
C LYS A 74 1.65 15.27 -11.42
N ASN A 75 0.37 14.97 -11.21
CA ASN A 75 -0.40 13.98 -11.97
C ASN A 75 0.28 12.60 -11.99
N GLY A 76 0.75 12.14 -10.83
CA GLY A 76 1.43 10.84 -10.67
C GLY A 76 2.90 10.79 -11.09
N ASN A 77 3.50 11.89 -11.56
CA ASN A 77 4.93 11.92 -11.89
C ASN A 77 5.86 11.97 -10.66
N LYS A 78 5.35 12.43 -9.52
CA LYS A 78 6.05 12.56 -8.23
C LYS A 78 5.33 11.75 -7.14
N MET A 79 5.60 10.45 -7.13
CA MET A 79 4.94 9.50 -6.22
C MET A 79 5.81 9.10 -5.03
N GLU A 80 6.97 9.73 -4.81
CA GLU A 80 7.99 9.30 -3.86
C GLU A 80 7.44 9.11 -2.44
N LYS A 81 6.58 10.03 -1.99
CA LYS A 81 5.89 9.91 -0.70
C LYS A 81 5.03 8.65 -0.62
N TYR A 82 4.19 8.41 -1.62
CA TYR A 82 3.27 7.28 -1.66
C TYR A 82 4.02 5.95 -1.83
N THR A 83 5.13 5.96 -2.57
CA THR A 83 6.05 4.83 -2.68
C THR A 83 6.66 4.46 -1.34
N LEU A 84 7.10 5.43 -0.53
CA LEU A 84 7.61 5.17 0.82
C LEU A 84 6.53 4.55 1.73
N LEU A 85 5.28 5.00 1.64
CA LEU A 85 4.17 4.41 2.40
C LEU A 85 3.87 2.98 1.95
N LEU A 86 3.94 2.70 0.65
CA LEU A 86 3.78 1.36 0.09
C LEU A 86 4.86 0.40 0.61
N GLU A 87 6.10 0.85 0.70
CA GLU A 87 7.20 0.06 1.28
C GLU A 87 6.89 -0.33 2.74
N LYS A 88 6.41 0.61 3.56
CA LYS A 88 5.99 0.31 4.94
C LYS A 88 4.89 -0.73 5.01
N ALA A 89 3.90 -0.66 4.10
CA ALA A 89 2.85 -1.67 4.01
C ALA A 89 3.40 -3.06 3.70
N ILE A 90 4.34 -3.18 2.76
CA ILE A 90 4.94 -4.47 2.40
C ILE A 90 5.81 -5.01 3.54
N PHE A 91 6.54 -4.15 4.26
CA PHE A 91 7.29 -4.57 5.45
C PHE A 91 6.37 -5.08 6.58
N ASP A 92 5.22 -4.44 6.81
CA ASP A 92 4.20 -4.93 7.76
C ASP A 92 3.68 -6.32 7.35
N ILE A 93 3.37 -6.52 6.06
CA ILE A 93 2.89 -7.81 5.56
C ILE A 93 3.91 -8.92 5.79
N LYS A 94 5.19 -8.63 5.55
CA LYS A 94 6.28 -9.59 5.74
C LYS A 94 6.68 -9.79 7.19
N GLY A 95 6.15 -8.99 8.12
CA GLY A 95 6.54 -9.05 9.53
C GLY A 95 7.98 -8.59 9.80
N TYR A 96 8.59 -7.79 8.91
CA TYR A 96 9.90 -7.21 9.17
C TYR A 96 9.77 -6.10 10.21
N ILE A 97 10.53 -6.22 11.30
CA ILE A 97 10.74 -5.14 12.27
C ILE A 97 11.82 -4.23 11.68
N GLU A 98 11.56 -2.92 11.63
CA GLU A 98 12.47 -1.91 11.09
C GLU A 98 13.82 -1.93 11.82
N GLU A 99 14.80 -2.66 11.29
CA GLU A 99 16.19 -2.51 11.77
C GLU A 99 17.18 -2.13 10.68
N LYS A 100 16.86 -2.18 9.37
CA LYS A 100 17.83 -1.77 8.33
C LYS A 100 17.21 -1.13 7.09
N GLY A 101 17.56 0.14 6.87
CA GLY A 101 18.08 0.59 5.56
C GLY A 101 17.07 1.14 4.57
N ILE A 102 16.45 2.26 4.90
CA ILE A 102 15.75 3.15 3.97
C ILE A 102 16.83 3.83 3.10
N LYS A 103 17.04 3.41 1.84
CA LYS A 103 17.68 4.16 0.73
C LYS A 103 18.05 3.19 -0.39
N SER A 104 17.17 2.93 -1.35
CA SER A 104 17.62 2.49 -2.69
C SER A 104 16.53 2.36 -3.75
N LEU A 105 15.26 2.60 -3.44
CA LEU A 105 14.27 1.74 -4.10
C LEU A 105 13.75 2.21 -5.44
N PHE A 106 13.44 3.50 -5.71
CA PHE A 106 12.88 3.83 -7.03
C PHE A 106 13.24 5.23 -7.52
N ARG A 107 14.31 5.32 -8.33
CA ARG A 107 14.52 6.43 -9.26
C ARG A 107 13.75 6.09 -10.54
N LEU A 108 12.49 6.52 -10.65
CA LEU A 108 11.64 6.25 -11.82
C LEU A 108 12.08 7.11 -13.00
N GLY A 109 13.01 6.56 -13.78
CA GLY A 109 13.44 7.06 -15.07
C GLY A 109 14.32 6.02 -15.74
N LYS A 110 13.70 5.13 -16.52
CA LYS A 110 14.32 4.10 -17.38
C LYS A 110 15.36 3.19 -16.72
N SER A 111 15.04 1.89 -16.67
CA SER A 111 15.99 0.77 -16.73
C SER A 111 17.23 0.86 -15.83
N THR A 112 17.16 0.29 -14.63
CA THR A 112 18.21 -0.64 -14.18
C THR A 112 17.65 -1.53 -13.09
N ILE A 113 17.49 -2.80 -13.46
CA ILE A 113 17.50 -3.94 -12.55
C ILE A 113 18.76 -3.78 -11.69
N LEU A 114 18.60 -3.47 -10.41
CA LEU A 114 19.67 -3.62 -9.44
C LEU A 114 19.32 -4.81 -8.57
N ASP A 115 19.84 -5.94 -9.03
CA ASP A 115 20.01 -7.17 -8.30
C ASP A 115 20.55 -6.88 -6.89
N ASN A 116 20.01 -7.63 -5.93
CA ASN A 116 20.49 -7.76 -4.55
C ASN A 116 20.12 -6.61 -3.59
N LYS A 117 18.88 -6.66 -3.03
CA LYS A 117 18.64 -6.67 -1.56
C LYS A 117 17.21 -6.41 -1.07
N VAL A 118 16.18 -6.41 -1.93
CA VAL A 118 14.79 -6.46 -1.44
C VAL A 118 14.04 -7.61 -2.11
N THR A 119 14.36 -8.82 -1.68
CA THR A 119 13.89 -10.10 -2.21
C THR A 119 12.39 -10.34 -2.08
N GLY A 120 11.57 -9.35 -1.71
CA GLY A 120 10.18 -9.52 -2.09
C GLY A 120 9.21 -8.37 -1.91
N LEU A 121 9.62 -7.17 -2.28
CA LEU A 121 8.66 -6.27 -2.93
C LEU A 121 8.11 -6.93 -4.21
N ASN A 122 8.93 -7.72 -4.91
CA ASN A 122 8.53 -8.47 -6.10
C ASN A 122 7.47 -9.55 -5.82
N ASP A 123 7.29 -9.97 -4.58
CA ASP A 123 6.28 -10.98 -4.20
C ASP A 123 4.86 -10.42 -4.24
N PHE A 124 4.71 -9.09 -4.28
CA PHE A 124 3.42 -8.42 -4.26
C PHE A 124 3.19 -7.61 -5.54
N GLU A 125 1.91 -7.51 -5.90
CA GLU A 125 1.38 -6.64 -6.94
C GLU A 125 0.43 -5.63 -6.26
N LEU A 126 0.61 -4.34 -6.56
CA LEU A 126 -0.33 -3.31 -6.12
C LEU A 126 -1.61 -3.39 -6.97
N VAL A 127 -2.71 -3.80 -6.34
CA VAL A 127 -4.02 -3.91 -7.02
C VAL A 127 -4.72 -2.56 -7.01
N THR A 128 -4.84 -1.95 -5.83
CA THR A 128 -5.44 -0.62 -5.65
C THR A 128 -4.85 0.09 -4.43
N PHE A 129 -5.04 1.40 -4.39
CA PHE A 129 -4.80 2.20 -3.19
C PHE A 129 -5.91 3.25 -3.03
N LEU A 130 -6.25 3.58 -1.78
CA LEU A 130 -7.17 4.65 -1.44
C LEU A 130 -6.46 5.68 -0.56
N VAL A 131 -6.31 6.89 -1.08
CA VAL A 131 -5.77 8.02 -0.31
C VAL A 131 -6.89 8.60 0.55
N VAL A 132 -6.63 8.68 1.85
CA VAL A 132 -7.51 9.31 2.83
C VAL A 132 -6.87 10.63 3.25
N LYS A 133 -7.50 11.74 2.88
CA LYS A 133 -7.09 13.09 3.25
C LYS A 133 -7.79 13.54 4.52
#